data_AF-A0A359EE76-F1
#
_entry.id   AF-A0A359EE76-F1
#
_cell.length_a   1.000
_cell.length_b   1.000
_cell.length_c   1.000
_cell.angle_alpha   90.00
_cell.angle_beta   90.00
_cell.angle_gamma   90.00
#
_symmetry.space_group_name_H-M   'P 1'
#
loop_
_entity.id
_entity.type
_entity.pdbx_description
1 polymer ?
#
loop_
_entity_poly.entity_id
_entity_poly.type
_entity_poly.pdbx_seq_one_letter_code
_entity_poly.pdbx_strand_id
1 'polypeptide(L)'
;MAKKRTPQERSADPAAQQMIIRAEELGIKTAFDRADDMAPCNIGGSGMCCKQCGMGPCRLTKEGQVGVCGATIDTIQARNLVRAISAGSAAHSDHGRDMAFTLKAAANGEAEGYYIRDVAKLRTVASYYDIEIEGRAPEEIANDLADLYIAQFGQQTGEVVPVIRAPEKRQKIWREQNVIPRGVDREVVEALHRTHIGDDQDAVHILNHAIRTGLADGWAGSMIATDVSD
;
A
#
# COMPACT_ATOMS: atom_id res chain seq x y z
N MET A 1 -13.02 -25.70 -25.29
CA MET A 1 -13.21 -24.41 -24.60
C MET A 1 -13.37 -24.70 -23.13
N ALA A 2 -12.84 -23.85 -22.24
CA ALA A 2 -13.10 -23.98 -20.80
C ALA A 2 -14.63 -23.94 -20.56
N LYS A 3 -15.11 -24.67 -19.55
CA LYS A 3 -16.53 -24.65 -19.17
C LYS A 3 -16.89 -23.21 -18.78
N LYS A 4 -17.83 -22.59 -19.51
CA LYS A 4 -18.37 -21.28 -19.12
C LYS A 4 -19.13 -21.43 -17.81
N ARG A 5 -18.74 -20.67 -16.79
CA ARG A 5 -19.43 -20.68 -15.49
C ARG A 5 -20.83 -20.07 -15.62
N THR A 6 -21.81 -20.62 -14.90
CA THR A 6 -23.15 -20.00 -14.78
C THR A 6 -23.08 -18.70 -13.99
N PRO A 7 -24.09 -17.81 -14.05
CA PRO A 7 -24.14 -16.61 -13.21
C PRO A 7 -23.99 -16.92 -11.71
N GLN A 8 -24.58 -18.03 -11.22
CA GLN A 8 -24.48 -18.46 -9.82
C GLN A 8 -23.08 -19.00 -9.46
N GLU A 9 -22.37 -19.61 -10.41
CA GLU A 9 -20.95 -20.00 -10.24
C GLU A 9 -20.02 -18.77 -10.29
N ARG A 10 -20.48 -17.63 -10.82
CA ARG A 10 -19.72 -16.38 -10.94
C ARG A 10 -19.92 -15.44 -9.73
N SER A 11 -21.13 -15.36 -9.18
CA SER A 11 -21.42 -14.51 -8.02
C SER A 11 -22.51 -15.09 -7.13
N ALA A 12 -22.36 -14.93 -5.82
CA ALA A 12 -23.41 -15.22 -4.84
C ALA A 12 -24.45 -14.10 -4.73
N ASP A 13 -24.15 -12.88 -5.19
CA ASP A 13 -25.05 -11.73 -5.13
C ASP A 13 -26.11 -11.79 -6.25
N PRO A 14 -27.42 -11.82 -5.92
CA PRO A 14 -28.49 -11.88 -6.91
C PRO A 14 -28.50 -10.70 -7.88
N ALA A 15 -28.13 -9.49 -7.45
CA ALA A 15 -28.10 -8.33 -8.33
C ALA A 15 -26.99 -8.46 -9.39
N ALA A 16 -25.79 -8.85 -8.98
CA ALA A 16 -24.69 -9.18 -9.89
C ALA A 16 -25.08 -10.31 -10.86
N GLN A 17 -25.78 -11.35 -10.41
CA GLN A 17 -26.24 -12.44 -11.30
C GLN A 17 -27.18 -11.92 -12.40
N GLN A 18 -28.15 -11.05 -12.07
CA GLN A 18 -29.03 -10.44 -13.06
C GLN A 18 -28.24 -9.59 -14.07
N MET A 19 -27.25 -8.83 -13.60
CA MET A 19 -26.41 -8.01 -14.49
C MET A 19 -25.49 -8.84 -15.38
N ILE A 20 -25.00 -9.99 -14.91
CA ILE A 20 -24.24 -10.94 -15.74
C ILE A 20 -25.13 -11.50 -16.85
N ILE A 21 -26.36 -11.93 -16.54
CA ILE A 21 -27.32 -12.41 -17.55
C ILE A 21 -27.58 -11.31 -18.58
N ARG A 22 -27.84 -10.08 -18.12
CA ARG A 22 -28.09 -8.95 -19.02
C ARG A 22 -26.88 -8.63 -19.91
N ALA A 23 -25.67 -8.68 -19.36
CA ALA A 23 -24.45 -8.48 -20.13
C ALA A 23 -24.29 -9.53 -21.24
N GLU A 24 -24.64 -10.80 -20.95
CA GLU A 24 -24.63 -11.88 -21.94
C GLU A 24 -25.65 -11.66 -23.08
N GLU A 25 -26.89 -11.27 -22.75
CA GLU A 25 -27.92 -10.93 -23.74
C GLU A 25 -27.50 -9.79 -24.68
N LEU A 26 -26.73 -8.83 -24.15
CA LEU A 26 -26.23 -7.68 -24.89
C LEU A 26 -24.90 -7.97 -25.62
N GLY A 27 -24.33 -9.16 -25.46
CA GLY A 27 -23.02 -9.51 -26.03
C GLY A 27 -21.84 -8.73 -25.40
N ILE A 28 -21.99 -8.21 -24.19
CA ILE A 28 -20.97 -7.44 -23.48
C ILE A 28 -20.14 -8.39 -22.61
N LYS A 29 -18.83 -8.48 -22.87
CA LYS A 29 -17.91 -9.28 -22.05
C LYS A 29 -17.57 -8.61 -20.73
N THR A 30 -17.65 -9.36 -19.64
CA THR A 30 -17.32 -8.93 -18.27
C THR A 30 -15.95 -9.44 -17.82
N ALA A 31 -15.55 -9.09 -16.58
CA ALA A 31 -14.35 -9.66 -15.96
C ALA A 31 -14.45 -11.18 -15.78
N PHE A 32 -15.64 -11.73 -15.54
CA PHE A 32 -15.84 -13.17 -15.41
C PHE A 32 -15.56 -13.92 -16.71
N ASP A 33 -16.00 -13.37 -17.85
CA ASP A 33 -15.74 -13.97 -19.15
C ASP A 33 -14.23 -13.97 -19.46
N ARG A 34 -13.54 -12.86 -19.17
CA ARG A 34 -12.08 -12.79 -19.35
C ARG A 34 -11.33 -13.76 -18.44
N ALA A 35 -11.80 -13.98 -17.21
CA ALA A 35 -11.22 -14.95 -16.30
C ALA A 35 -11.47 -16.40 -16.75
N ASP A 36 -12.64 -16.70 -17.33
CA ASP A 36 -12.94 -18.01 -17.92
C ASP A 36 -12.11 -18.29 -19.18
N ASP A 37 -11.88 -17.25 -19.99
CA ASP A 37 -11.11 -17.32 -21.24
C ASP A 37 -9.59 -17.41 -20.99
N MET A 38 -9.09 -17.00 -19.81
CA MET A 38 -7.66 -16.87 -19.52
C MET A 38 -7.16 -17.94 -18.54
N ALA A 39 -6.39 -18.91 -19.05
CA ALA A 39 -5.68 -19.87 -18.20
C ALA A 39 -4.59 -19.16 -17.36
N PRO A 40 -4.58 -19.29 -16.02
CA PRO A 40 -3.54 -18.69 -15.19
C PRO A 40 -2.13 -19.22 -15.54
N CYS A 41 -1.15 -18.33 -15.67
CA CYS A 41 0.24 -18.73 -15.87
C CYS A 41 0.77 -19.41 -14.60
N ASN A 42 1.08 -20.70 -14.67
CA ASN A 42 1.61 -21.47 -13.54
C ASN A 42 2.95 -20.93 -13.01
N ILE A 43 3.78 -20.34 -13.86
CA ILE A 43 5.09 -19.80 -13.47
C ILE A 43 4.91 -18.47 -12.72
N GLY A 44 4.12 -17.57 -13.32
CA GLY A 44 3.84 -16.26 -12.74
C GLY A 44 3.04 -16.38 -11.44
N GLY A 45 2.03 -17.25 -11.42
CA GLY A 45 1.21 -17.53 -10.24
C GLY A 45 2.01 -18.10 -9.06
N SER A 46 3.08 -18.85 -9.34
CA SER A 46 4.00 -19.34 -8.32
C SER A 46 5.21 -18.42 -8.08
N GLY A 47 5.24 -17.22 -8.68
CA GLY A 47 6.33 -16.24 -8.49
C GLY A 47 7.69 -16.68 -9.06
N MET A 48 7.74 -17.68 -9.94
CA MET A 48 8.97 -18.30 -10.45
C MET A 48 9.60 -17.59 -11.68
N CYS A 49 9.18 -16.36 -11.95
CA CYS A 49 9.64 -15.56 -13.09
C CYS A 49 10.15 -14.20 -12.62
N CYS A 50 11.32 -13.78 -13.11
CA CYS A 50 11.90 -12.47 -12.86
C CYS A 50 12.05 -11.68 -14.17
N LYS A 51 11.60 -10.42 -14.15
CA LYS A 51 11.65 -9.48 -15.29
C LYS A 51 12.25 -8.12 -14.93
N GLN A 52 13.09 -8.06 -13.89
CA GLN A 52 13.59 -6.80 -13.34
C GLN A 52 14.78 -6.18 -14.12
N CYS A 53 15.26 -6.82 -15.18
CA CYS A 53 16.37 -6.30 -15.99
C CYS A 53 16.33 -6.80 -17.44
N GLY A 54 17.17 -6.22 -18.30
CA GLY A 54 17.26 -6.56 -19.72
C GLY A 54 17.98 -7.88 -20.04
N MET A 55 18.60 -8.55 -19.07
CA MET A 55 19.18 -9.89 -19.29
C MET A 55 18.13 -11.01 -19.24
N GLY A 56 16.97 -10.73 -18.64
CA GLY A 56 15.86 -11.67 -18.55
C GLY A 56 14.94 -11.63 -19.79
N PRO A 57 13.71 -12.17 -19.67
CA PRO A 57 13.11 -12.75 -18.46
C PRO A 57 13.77 -14.06 -18.03
N CYS A 58 13.94 -14.25 -16.72
CA CYS A 58 14.44 -15.50 -16.14
C CYS A 58 13.27 -16.34 -15.61
N ARG A 59 13.28 -17.64 -15.86
CA ARG A 59 12.29 -18.62 -15.37
C ARG A 59 13.00 -19.76 -14.64
N LEU A 60 12.57 -20.04 -13.40
CA LEU A 60 13.17 -21.07 -12.54
C LEU A 60 12.14 -22.16 -12.28
N THR A 61 12.26 -23.30 -12.97
CA THR A 61 11.30 -24.41 -12.91
C THR A 61 11.86 -25.71 -12.36
N LYS A 62 13.18 -25.78 -12.18
CA LYS A 62 13.89 -26.94 -11.66
C LYS A 62 14.64 -26.54 -10.40
N GLU A 63 14.79 -27.49 -9.50
CA GLU A 63 15.58 -27.32 -8.28
C GLU A 63 17.02 -26.91 -8.63
N GLY A 64 17.60 -26.02 -7.80
CA GLY A 64 18.97 -25.52 -7.99
C GLY A 64 19.17 -24.54 -9.15
N GLN A 65 18.11 -24.19 -9.91
CA GLN A 65 18.23 -23.13 -10.92
C GLN A 65 18.43 -21.76 -10.26
N VAL A 66 19.11 -20.88 -11.00
CA VAL A 66 19.27 -19.47 -10.69
C VAL A 66 18.98 -18.63 -11.94
N GLY A 67 18.63 -17.36 -11.74
CA GLY A 67 18.56 -16.39 -12.84
C GLY A 67 19.95 -16.09 -13.43
N VAL A 68 19.99 -15.34 -14.55
CA VAL A 68 21.26 -14.96 -15.21
C VAL A 68 22.24 -14.27 -14.25
N CYS A 69 21.72 -13.48 -13.30
CA CYS A 69 22.52 -12.79 -12.28
C CYS A 69 22.81 -13.62 -11.02
N GLY A 70 22.47 -14.91 -11.01
CA GLY A 70 22.65 -15.80 -9.85
C GLY A 70 21.54 -15.73 -8.79
N ALA A 71 20.50 -14.91 -8.98
CA ALA A 71 19.38 -14.85 -8.03
C ALA A 71 18.64 -16.20 -7.94
N THR A 72 18.42 -16.68 -6.72
CA THR A 72 17.70 -17.92 -6.44
C THR A 72 16.19 -17.74 -6.57
N ILE A 73 15.43 -18.84 -6.48
CA ILE A 73 13.98 -18.78 -6.47
C ILE A 73 13.44 -17.98 -5.27
N ASP A 74 14.04 -18.15 -4.09
CA ASP A 74 13.63 -17.46 -2.86
C ASP A 74 13.81 -15.94 -3.00
N THR A 75 14.97 -15.52 -3.51
CA THR A 75 15.23 -14.10 -3.79
C THR A 75 14.21 -13.54 -4.79
N ILE A 76 13.92 -14.26 -5.87
CA ILE A 76 13.00 -13.80 -6.92
C ILE A 76 11.57 -13.68 -6.38
N GLN A 77 11.10 -14.67 -5.62
CA GLN A 77 9.78 -14.63 -5.01
C GLN A 77 9.67 -13.49 -3.98
N ALA A 78 10.68 -13.30 -3.13
CA ALA A 78 10.72 -12.19 -2.18
C ALA A 78 10.69 -10.82 -2.88
N ARG A 79 11.50 -10.64 -3.94
CA ARG A 79 11.51 -9.39 -4.73
C ARG A 79 10.17 -9.13 -5.42
N ASN A 80 9.54 -10.18 -5.97
CA ASN A 80 8.23 -10.05 -6.61
C ASN A 80 7.15 -9.65 -5.60
N LEU A 81 7.16 -10.29 -4.42
CA LEU A 81 6.20 -9.99 -3.35
C LEU A 81 6.38 -8.56 -2.82
N VAL A 82 7.60 -8.14 -2.50
CA VAL A 82 7.81 -6.79 -1.94
C VAL A 82 7.46 -5.70 -2.96
N ARG A 83 7.66 -5.91 -4.27
CA ARG A 83 7.19 -4.96 -5.29
C ARG A 83 5.66 -4.88 -5.35
N ALA A 84 4.94 -5.98 -5.15
CA ALA A 84 3.49 -5.96 -5.07
C ALA A 84 3.00 -5.20 -3.81
N ILE A 85 3.64 -5.44 -2.67
CA ILE A 85 3.39 -4.69 -1.43
C ILE A 85 3.68 -3.21 -1.61
N SER A 86 4.79 -2.87 -2.26
CA SER A 86 5.20 -1.49 -2.53
C SER A 86 4.19 -0.77 -3.42
N ALA A 87 3.63 -1.44 -4.42
CA ALA A 87 2.59 -0.86 -5.27
C ALA A 87 1.30 -0.57 -4.48
N GLY A 88 0.87 -1.49 -3.60
CA GLY A 88 -0.27 -1.25 -2.71
C GLY A 88 -0.03 -0.10 -1.74
N SER A 89 1.13 -0.12 -1.07
CA SER A 89 1.56 0.93 -0.15
C SER A 89 1.66 2.30 -0.84
N ALA A 90 2.16 2.36 -2.08
CA ALA A 90 2.21 3.59 -2.86
C ALA A 90 0.81 4.15 -3.17
N ALA A 91 -0.17 3.29 -3.49
CA ALA A 91 -1.54 3.72 -3.75
C ALA A 91 -2.20 4.36 -2.51
N HIS A 92 -2.03 3.74 -1.34
CA HIS A 92 -2.52 4.30 -0.08
C HIS A 92 -1.69 5.49 0.39
N SER A 93 -0.39 5.54 0.06
CA SER A 93 0.47 6.71 0.30
C SER A 93 -0.10 7.94 -0.40
N ASP A 94 -0.35 7.85 -1.70
CA ASP A 94 -0.82 8.99 -2.48
C ASP A 94 -2.23 9.41 -2.08
N HIS A 95 -3.10 8.45 -1.77
CA HIS A 95 -4.42 8.75 -1.21
C HIS A 95 -4.30 9.51 0.13
N GLY A 96 -3.48 9.04 1.06
CA GLY A 96 -3.25 9.72 2.34
C GLY A 96 -2.62 11.10 2.19
N ARG A 97 -1.71 11.26 1.21
CA ARG A 97 -1.08 12.54 0.89
C ARG A 97 -2.10 13.56 0.39
N ASP A 98 -2.94 13.17 -0.55
CA ASP A 98 -4.01 14.03 -1.08
C ASP A 98 -4.99 14.44 0.01
N MET A 99 -5.32 13.51 0.93
CA MET A 99 -6.14 13.85 2.10
C MET A 99 -5.44 14.89 3.00
N ALA A 100 -4.15 14.71 3.32
CA ALA A 100 -3.40 15.67 4.14
C ALA A 100 -3.31 17.07 3.49
N PHE A 101 -3.10 17.14 2.16
CA PHE A 101 -3.16 18.40 1.42
C PHE A 101 -4.57 19.00 1.39
N THR A 102 -5.61 18.16 1.30
CA THR A 102 -7.01 18.62 1.39
C THR A 102 -7.32 19.23 2.75
N LEU A 103 -6.84 18.61 3.84
CA LEU A 103 -6.96 19.18 5.19
C LEU A 103 -6.27 20.54 5.28
N LYS A 104 -5.06 20.65 4.73
CA LYS A 104 -4.30 21.92 4.68
C LYS A 104 -5.09 23.00 3.94
N ALA A 105 -5.58 22.69 2.75
CA ALA A 105 -6.35 23.62 1.93
C ALA A 105 -7.67 24.03 2.60
N ALA A 106 -8.39 23.09 3.23
CA ALA A 106 -9.60 23.41 3.98
C ALA A 106 -9.32 24.31 5.18
N ALA A 107 -8.23 24.06 5.92
CA ALA A 107 -7.79 24.89 7.04
C ALA A 107 -7.40 26.32 6.61
N ASN A 108 -6.91 26.50 5.38
CA ASN A 108 -6.56 27.80 4.82
C ASN A 108 -7.71 28.50 4.08
N GLY A 109 -8.89 27.88 3.97
CA GLY A 109 -10.01 28.42 3.19
C GLY A 109 -9.78 28.36 1.67
N GLU A 110 -8.90 27.48 1.20
CA GLU A 110 -8.49 27.31 -0.20
C GLU A 110 -9.22 26.14 -0.89
N ALA A 111 -10.05 25.39 -0.16
CA ALA A 111 -10.83 24.26 -0.68
C ALA A 111 -12.34 24.57 -0.61
N GLU A 112 -12.89 25.14 -1.69
CA GLU A 112 -14.32 25.45 -1.77
C GLU A 112 -15.19 24.20 -1.56
N GLY A 113 -16.19 24.31 -0.69
CA GLY A 113 -17.09 23.19 -0.35
C GLY A 113 -16.56 22.21 0.70
N TYR A 114 -15.31 22.36 1.13
CA TYR A 114 -14.73 21.58 2.23
C TYR A 114 -14.72 22.38 3.53
N TYR A 115 -14.93 21.68 4.64
CA TYR A 115 -14.94 22.26 5.99
C TYR A 115 -14.60 21.17 7.02
N ILE A 116 -14.01 21.58 8.15
CA ILE A 116 -13.69 20.67 9.25
C ILE A 116 -15.00 20.29 9.96
N ARG A 117 -15.45 19.05 9.74
CA ARG A 117 -16.75 18.55 10.26
C ARG A 117 -16.65 18.08 11.69
N ASP A 118 -15.64 17.26 12.00
CA ASP A 118 -15.44 16.70 13.33
C ASP A 118 -14.26 17.39 14.05
N VAL A 119 -14.57 18.53 14.67
CA VAL A 119 -13.58 19.30 15.47
C VAL A 119 -13.12 18.52 16.71
N ALA A 120 -13.98 17.66 17.28
CA ALA A 120 -13.62 16.88 18.47
C ALA A 120 -12.59 15.80 18.12
N LYS A 121 -12.77 15.11 16.99
CA LYS A 121 -11.79 14.16 16.46
C LYS A 121 -10.49 14.87 16.09
N LEU A 122 -10.54 16.01 15.40
CA LEU A 122 -9.35 16.82 15.07
C LEU A 122 -8.51 17.09 16.33
N ARG A 123 -9.14 17.58 17.40
CA ARG A 123 -8.45 17.88 18.67
C ARG A 123 -7.88 16.62 19.34
N THR A 124 -8.59 15.50 19.25
CA THR A 124 -8.14 14.21 19.80
C THR A 124 -6.93 13.67 19.06
N VAL A 125 -6.94 13.73 17.73
CA VAL A 125 -5.83 13.25 16.91
C VAL A 125 -4.61 14.16 17.08
N ALA A 126 -4.81 15.47 17.07
CA ALA A 126 -3.76 16.45 17.28
C ALA A 126 -3.04 16.26 18.63
N SER A 127 -3.78 15.96 19.70
CA SER A 127 -3.18 15.76 21.04
C SER A 127 -2.30 14.51 21.14
N TYR A 128 -2.47 13.51 20.27
CA TYR A 128 -1.53 12.38 20.21
C TYR A 128 -0.13 12.80 19.77
N TYR A 129 -0.01 13.90 19.03
CA TYR A 129 1.24 14.36 18.44
C TYR A 129 1.77 15.66 19.08
N ASP A 130 1.38 15.93 20.33
CA ASP A 130 1.81 17.09 21.10
C ASP A 130 1.52 18.45 20.42
N ILE A 131 0.51 18.49 19.54
CA ILE A 131 0.00 19.75 18.98
C ILE A 131 -0.87 20.42 20.04
N GLU A 132 -0.54 21.65 20.42
CA GLU A 132 -1.34 22.44 21.37
C GLU A 132 -2.76 22.65 20.83
N ILE A 133 -3.78 22.49 21.67
CA ILE A 133 -5.19 22.60 21.27
C ILE A 133 -5.97 23.66 22.06
N GLU A 134 -5.55 24.00 23.28
CA GLU A 134 -6.32 24.91 24.14
C GLU A 134 -6.30 26.34 23.59
N GLY A 135 -7.48 26.98 23.54
CA GLY A 135 -7.63 28.36 23.05
C GLY A 135 -7.44 28.56 21.54
N ARG A 136 -7.05 27.53 20.79
CA ARG A 136 -6.79 27.60 19.34
C ARG A 136 -8.02 27.35 18.47
N ALA A 137 -8.09 28.03 17.33
CA ALA A 137 -9.11 27.79 16.32
C ALA A 137 -8.89 26.42 15.64
N PRO A 138 -9.97 25.72 15.22
CA PRO A 138 -9.86 24.45 14.51
C PRO A 138 -8.94 24.50 13.29
N GLU A 139 -8.96 25.60 12.54
CA GLU A 139 -8.15 25.83 11.35
C GLU A 139 -6.65 25.89 11.67
N GLU A 140 -6.27 26.44 12.83
CA GLU A 140 -4.87 26.48 13.26
C GLU A 140 -4.37 25.07 13.63
N ILE A 141 -5.20 24.30 14.34
CA ILE A 141 -4.88 22.92 14.73
C ILE A 141 -4.79 22.02 13.50
N ALA A 142 -5.73 22.17 12.56
CA ALA A 142 -5.74 21.43 11.30
C ALA A 142 -4.52 21.76 10.43
N ASN A 143 -4.08 23.02 10.43
CA ASN A 143 -2.87 23.44 9.71
C ASN A 143 -1.62 22.71 10.24
N ASP A 144 -1.42 22.68 11.56
CA ASP A 144 -0.27 21.99 12.16
C ASP A 144 -0.33 20.47 11.92
N LEU A 145 -1.52 19.88 12.09
CA LEU A 145 -1.71 18.44 11.86
C LEU A 145 -1.45 18.07 10.39
N ALA A 146 -1.92 18.90 9.45
CA ALA A 146 -1.69 18.70 8.04
C ALA A 146 -0.19 18.79 7.70
N ASP A 147 0.54 19.79 8.21
CA ASP A 147 1.99 19.92 7.99
C ASP A 147 2.75 18.73 8.56
N LEU A 148 2.38 18.28 9.77
CA LEU A 148 2.95 17.09 10.39
C LEU A 148 2.73 15.85 9.52
N TYR A 149 1.51 15.65 9.01
CA TYR A 149 1.17 14.50 8.16
C TYR A 149 1.86 14.55 6.80
N ILE A 150 1.90 15.72 6.14
CA ILE A 150 2.60 15.91 4.86
C ILE A 150 4.08 15.55 4.99
N ALA A 151 4.72 15.91 6.12
CA ALA A 151 6.12 15.58 6.37
C ALA A 151 6.39 14.07 6.41
N GLN A 152 5.42 13.23 6.81
CA GLN A 152 5.61 11.78 6.95
C GLN A 152 5.84 11.07 5.61
N PHE A 153 5.34 11.63 4.52
CA PHE A 153 5.51 11.03 3.20
C PHE A 153 6.93 11.20 2.67
N GLY A 154 7.56 12.35 2.93
CA GLY A 154 8.93 12.67 2.51
C GLY A 154 10.02 12.39 3.54
N GLN A 155 9.68 11.99 4.76
CA GLN A 155 10.63 11.83 5.87
C GLN A 155 11.76 10.84 5.54
N GLN A 156 13.01 11.28 5.70
CA GLN A 156 14.20 10.51 5.34
C GLN A 156 14.87 9.78 6.52
N THR A 157 14.51 10.06 7.77
CA THR A 157 15.09 9.43 8.98
C THR A 157 14.10 9.53 10.13
N GLY A 158 14.24 8.67 11.15
CA GLY A 158 13.32 8.65 12.30
C GLY A 158 12.21 7.63 12.10
N GLU A 159 11.08 7.86 12.76
CA GLU A 159 9.90 6.99 12.73
C GLU A 159 8.71 7.83 12.27
N VAL A 160 7.83 7.27 11.45
CA VAL A 160 6.60 7.98 11.09
C VAL A 160 5.73 8.18 12.32
N VAL A 161 5.21 9.39 12.51
CA VAL A 161 4.57 9.76 13.78
C VAL A 161 3.34 8.92 14.15
N PRO A 162 2.48 8.43 13.23
CA PRO A 162 1.29 7.69 13.67
C PRO A 162 1.61 6.34 14.33
N VAL A 163 2.86 5.85 14.22
CA VAL A 163 3.30 4.62 14.91
C VAL A 163 3.17 4.71 16.43
N ILE A 164 3.23 5.91 17.02
CA ILE A 164 3.08 6.09 18.48
C ILE A 164 1.70 5.64 18.99
N ARG A 165 0.68 5.58 18.10
CA ARG A 165 -0.67 5.12 18.44
C ARG A 165 -0.77 3.60 18.54
N ALA A 166 0.23 2.85 18.08
CA ALA A 166 0.30 1.43 18.31
C ALA A 166 0.63 1.14 19.79
N PRO A 167 0.17 0.01 20.37
CA PRO A 167 0.54 -0.34 21.74
C PRO A 167 2.06 -0.38 21.94
N GLU A 168 2.56 0.08 23.09
CA GLU A 168 4.02 0.18 23.36
C GLU A 168 4.78 -1.12 23.11
N LYS A 169 4.20 -2.26 23.52
CA LYS A 169 4.77 -3.59 23.26
C LYS A 169 4.98 -3.86 21.78
N ARG A 170 4.06 -3.39 20.93
CA ARG A 170 4.15 -3.55 19.47
C ARG A 170 5.22 -2.66 18.89
N GLN A 171 5.30 -1.40 19.32
CA GLN A 171 6.38 -0.49 18.91
C GLN A 171 7.75 -1.06 19.26
N LYS A 172 7.92 -1.60 20.48
CA LYS A 172 9.17 -2.25 20.93
C LYS A 172 9.57 -3.39 19.99
N ILE A 173 8.65 -4.29 19.64
CA ILE A 173 8.91 -5.38 18.70
C ILE A 173 9.35 -4.83 17.33
N TRP A 174 8.68 -3.79 16.81
CA TRP A 174 9.07 -3.22 15.52
C TRP A 174 10.46 -2.58 15.54
N ARG A 175 10.84 -1.93 16.65
CA ARG A 175 12.20 -1.40 16.82
C ARG A 175 13.24 -2.51 16.92
N GLU A 176 12.97 -3.56 17.72
CA GLU A 176 13.86 -4.73 17.86
C GLU A 176 14.07 -5.48 16.54
N GLN A 177 13.01 -5.63 15.75
CA GLN A 177 13.08 -6.24 14.41
C GLN A 177 13.56 -5.27 13.33
N ASN A 178 13.80 -4.00 13.69
CA ASN A 178 14.14 -2.94 12.75
C ASN A 178 13.17 -2.87 11.57
N VAL A 179 11.86 -2.83 11.83
CA VAL A 179 10.81 -2.72 10.79
C VAL A 179 9.92 -1.49 10.99
N ILE A 180 10.25 -0.62 11.93
CA ILE A 180 9.53 0.64 12.09
C ILE A 180 9.75 1.53 10.84
N PRO A 181 8.67 2.01 10.18
CA PRO A 181 8.80 2.80 8.97
C PRO A 181 9.30 4.21 9.28
N ARG A 182 10.12 4.74 8.37
CA ARG A 182 10.83 6.02 8.55
C ARG A 182 10.18 7.14 7.76
N GLY A 183 9.58 6.83 6.60
CA GLY A 183 8.77 7.74 5.79
C GLY A 183 8.04 6.95 4.72
N VAL A 184 6.81 7.34 4.39
CA VAL A 184 5.91 6.50 3.57
C VAL A 184 6.50 6.23 2.19
N ASP A 185 6.88 7.28 1.46
CA ASP A 185 7.44 7.13 0.11
C ASP A 185 8.84 6.53 0.15
N ARG A 186 9.59 6.82 1.20
CA ARG A 186 10.95 6.30 1.37
C ARG A 186 10.95 4.77 1.40
N GLU A 187 10.01 4.15 2.11
CA GLU A 187 9.96 2.68 2.18
C GLU A 187 9.63 2.06 0.82
N VAL A 188 8.75 2.69 0.04
CA VAL A 188 8.46 2.29 -1.35
C VAL A 188 9.70 2.42 -2.24
N VAL A 189 10.40 3.56 -2.18
CA VAL A 189 11.62 3.80 -2.97
C VAL A 189 12.72 2.79 -2.60
N GLU A 190 12.94 2.56 -1.30
CA GLU A 190 13.95 1.59 -0.85
C GLU A 190 13.59 0.16 -1.26
N ALA A 191 12.30 -0.21 -1.30
CA ALA A 191 11.87 -1.49 -1.81
C ALA A 191 12.17 -1.65 -3.31
N LEU A 192 11.94 -0.61 -4.11
CA LEU A 192 12.28 -0.62 -5.54
C LEU A 192 13.79 -0.70 -5.79
N HIS A 193 14.58 -0.03 -4.95
CA HIS A 193 16.04 -0.12 -4.93
C HIS A 193 16.52 -1.55 -4.60
N ARG A 194 16.06 -2.13 -3.48
CA ARG A 194 16.40 -3.49 -3.02
C ARG A 194 16.09 -4.58 -4.04
N THR A 195 15.03 -4.37 -4.81
CA THR A 195 14.58 -5.33 -5.82
C THR A 195 15.19 -5.12 -7.20
N HIS A 196 16.06 -4.12 -7.35
CA HIS A 196 16.87 -3.96 -8.55
C HIS A 196 17.86 -5.12 -8.68
N ILE A 197 18.28 -5.42 -9.91
CA ILE A 197 19.31 -6.42 -10.16
C ILE A 197 20.63 -6.03 -9.48
N GLY A 198 21.23 -6.98 -8.76
CA GLY A 198 22.55 -6.83 -8.15
C GLY A 198 22.56 -6.14 -6.78
N ASP A 199 21.38 -5.79 -6.24
CA ASP A 199 21.25 -5.21 -4.91
C ASP A 199 20.96 -6.32 -3.87
N ASP A 200 19.89 -6.20 -3.09
CA ASP A 200 19.53 -7.16 -2.04
C ASP A 200 19.24 -8.57 -2.59
N GLN A 201 20.07 -9.55 -2.24
CA GLN A 201 19.93 -10.96 -2.68
C GLN A 201 19.41 -11.87 -1.55
N ASP A 202 19.26 -11.37 -0.33
CA ASP A 202 18.80 -12.15 0.82
C ASP A 202 17.28 -12.07 0.94
N ALA A 203 16.60 -13.20 0.77
CA ALA A 203 15.15 -13.26 0.81
C ALA A 203 14.55 -12.79 2.15
N VAL A 204 15.19 -13.10 3.29
CA VAL A 204 14.72 -12.70 4.62
C VAL A 204 14.88 -11.20 4.80
N HIS A 205 16.00 -10.64 4.38
CA HIS A 205 16.26 -9.20 4.45
C HIS A 205 15.26 -8.41 3.60
N ILE A 206 14.94 -8.89 2.39
CA ILE A 206 13.90 -8.32 1.53
C ILE A 206 12.52 -8.39 2.21
N LEU A 207 12.17 -9.53 2.81
CA LEU A 207 10.87 -9.70 3.47
C LEU A 207 10.73 -8.85 4.74
N ASN A 208 11.81 -8.60 5.47
CA ASN A 208 11.81 -7.63 6.56
C ASN A 208 11.50 -6.21 6.06
N HIS A 209 12.05 -5.81 4.91
CA HIS A 209 11.69 -4.54 4.27
C HIS A 209 10.24 -4.53 3.75
N ALA A 210 9.71 -5.69 3.34
CA ALA A 210 8.30 -5.83 2.98
C ALA A 210 7.37 -5.57 4.17
N ILE A 211 7.72 -6.07 5.35
CA ILE A 211 7.00 -5.75 6.60
C ILE A 211 7.06 -4.25 6.88
N ARG A 212 8.26 -3.64 6.80
CA ARG A 212 8.44 -2.20 7.01
C ARG A 212 7.58 -1.37 6.05
N THR A 213 7.55 -1.73 4.77
CA THR A 213 6.73 -1.06 3.75
C THR A 213 5.24 -1.23 4.03
N GLY A 214 4.79 -2.43 4.41
CA GLY A 214 3.41 -2.66 4.82
C GLY A 214 3.00 -1.89 6.08
N LEU A 215 3.93 -1.69 7.03
CA LEU A 215 3.70 -0.84 8.21
C LEU A 215 3.60 0.64 7.83
N ALA A 216 4.40 1.11 6.85
CA ALA A 216 4.32 2.48 6.34
C ALA A 216 2.95 2.77 5.69
N ASP A 217 2.32 1.77 5.08
CA ASP A 217 0.94 1.87 4.63
C ASP A 217 -0.03 1.96 5.82
N GLY A 218 -0.14 0.88 6.60
CA GLY A 218 -1.20 0.78 7.63
C GLY A 218 -1.07 1.77 8.78
N TRP A 219 0.15 2.09 9.21
CA TRP A 219 0.45 3.01 10.32
C TRP A 219 1.01 4.36 9.83
N ALA A 220 0.79 4.70 8.56
CA ALA A 220 0.88 6.08 8.10
C ALA A 220 -0.10 6.34 6.95
N GLY A 221 0.20 5.94 5.70
CA GLY A 221 -0.62 6.30 4.52
C GLY A 221 -2.14 6.10 4.73
N SER A 222 -2.57 4.87 5.04
CA SER A 222 -3.98 4.54 5.29
C SER A 222 -4.54 5.18 6.57
N MET A 223 -3.75 5.28 7.63
CA MET A 223 -4.18 5.86 8.90
C MET A 223 -4.40 7.37 8.78
N ILE A 224 -3.49 8.08 8.12
CA ILE A 224 -3.60 9.51 7.80
C ILE A 224 -4.84 9.74 6.94
N ALA A 225 -5.05 8.95 5.90
CA ALA A 225 -6.26 9.06 5.06
C ALA A 225 -7.55 8.93 5.89
N THR A 226 -7.59 7.96 6.81
CA THR A 226 -8.76 7.72 7.68
C THR A 226 -8.96 8.84 8.69
N ASP A 227 -7.89 9.30 9.35
CA ASP A 227 -7.97 10.38 10.32
C ASP A 227 -8.52 11.67 9.70
N VAL A 228 -8.16 11.97 8.44
CA VAL A 228 -8.62 13.16 7.74
C VAL A 228 -10.01 12.97 7.11
N SER A 229 -10.37 11.76 6.71
CA SER A 229 -11.64 11.49 6.03
C SER A 229 -12.87 11.56 6.93
N ASP A 230 -12.79 11.03 8.17
CA ASP A 230 -13.89 11.19 9.14
C ASP A 230 -13.84 12.58 9.81
#